data_AF-A0A9X0CUE0-F1
#
_entry.id   AF-A0A9X0CUE0-F1
#
_cell.length_a   1.000
_cell.length_b   1.000
_cell.length_c   1.000
_cell.angle_alpha   90.00
_cell.angle_beta   90.00
_cell.angle_gamma   90.00
#
_symmetry.space_group_name_H-M   'P 1'
#
loop_
_entity.id
_entity.type
_entity.pdbx_description
1 polymer ?
#
loop_
_entity_poly.entity_id
_entity_poly.type
_entity_poly.pdbx_seq_one_letter_code
_entity_poly.pdbx_strand_id
1 'polypeptide(L)'
;MTDKEQEQLIEDHFLFDKPVSPLLLASRMARDWPDARGIWHNESKNFLVWVNEEDHTRVISMEKGGNMKGVFERFCTGLNKVEAAIKGKGYGFMWNEHLGYILTCPSNLGTGLRGGVHLKIPHVSQQEEFASILATLRLQKRGVGGVDTEAVGGTFDISNADRLGSSEVEQVQRVVDGVRLLIVMEKCLEEGKPITSLYEKLKSGKSARLVADEAEKGSEDSNFPDFSGHKNWMSKCLTKDIYDKLYNLKTPSGFTLDQAIQTGVDNPGHPYIMTVGCVAGDEESYDVFADMFDPVIEGRHNGYTKSAKHKTDLNPDNLKGGEDLDGDFVLSSRVRTGRSIRGLALPPHCTRGERREVEKVVVEALDTMKGDLQGKYYPLNKMTPEQQDQLIEDHFLFDKPVSPLLLSSGMARDWSDARGIWHNDEKTVLVWVNEEDHTRIISMQKGGNMREVFTRFCKSLKEVENAMKQKGKEFMWNEHLGFILTCPSNLGTGLRAGVHVKLPTLSKDERFADILLKLRLQKRGTGGVDTASDNGTFDVSNLDRLGSSEVEQVQMVVDGVKLLVDMEKCLMKGDSIDDLVPK
;
A
#
# COMPACT_ATOMS: atom_id res chain seq x y z
N MET A 1 5.03 -37.31 54.22
CA MET A 1 4.58 -37.69 52.87
C MET A 1 4.38 -39.19 52.90
N THR A 2 3.22 -39.67 52.49
CA THR A 2 2.95 -41.11 52.32
C THR A 2 3.57 -41.61 51.01
N ASP A 3 3.85 -42.92 50.89
CA ASP A 3 4.44 -43.50 49.67
C ASP A 3 3.60 -43.19 48.42
N LYS A 4 2.27 -43.22 48.55
CA LYS A 4 1.35 -42.88 47.46
C LYS A 4 1.44 -41.41 47.03
N GLU A 5 1.58 -40.48 47.97
CA GLU A 5 1.79 -39.06 47.64
C GLU A 5 3.14 -38.85 46.97
N GLN A 6 4.16 -39.60 47.41
CA GLN A 6 5.49 -39.56 46.84
C GLN A 6 5.50 -40.06 45.39
N GLU A 7 4.91 -41.23 45.12
CA GLU A 7 4.74 -41.77 43.76
C GLU A 7 4.02 -40.79 42.85
N GLN A 8 2.93 -40.18 43.33
CA GLN A 8 2.17 -39.21 42.53
C GLN A 8 3.02 -37.98 42.16
N LEU A 9 3.80 -37.44 43.11
CA LEU A 9 4.67 -36.29 42.86
C LEU A 9 5.85 -36.64 41.95
N ILE A 10 6.32 -37.89 41.94
CA ILE A 10 7.31 -38.39 40.98
C ILE A 10 6.70 -38.44 39.57
N GLU A 11 5.50 -39.01 39.43
CA GLU A 11 4.79 -39.08 38.14
C GLU A 11 4.50 -37.69 37.57
N ASP A 12 4.19 -36.72 38.42
CA ASP A 12 3.97 -35.32 38.02
C ASP A 12 5.27 -34.56 37.72
N HIS A 13 6.43 -35.17 37.94
CA HIS A 13 7.76 -34.54 37.90
C HIS A 13 7.92 -33.35 38.86
N PHE A 14 7.26 -33.41 40.02
CA PHE A 14 7.29 -32.36 41.05
C PHE A 14 8.21 -32.69 42.21
N LEU A 15 8.46 -33.97 42.49
CA LEU A 15 9.32 -34.40 43.58
C LEU A 15 10.80 -34.17 43.24
N PHE A 16 11.55 -33.63 44.21
CA PHE A 16 13.02 -33.65 44.18
C PHE A 16 13.55 -34.78 45.06
N ASP A 17 14.61 -35.44 44.59
CA ASP A 17 15.21 -36.57 45.28
C ASP A 17 16.30 -36.15 46.27
N LYS A 18 16.68 -37.09 47.15
CA LYS A 18 17.85 -36.92 48.01
C LYS A 18 19.07 -36.61 47.13
N PRO A 19 19.85 -35.55 47.42
CA PRO A 19 21.05 -35.26 46.66
C PRO A 19 22.01 -36.45 46.67
N VAL A 20 22.33 -36.99 45.48
CA VAL A 20 23.30 -38.09 45.31
C VAL A 20 24.62 -37.64 44.67
N SER A 21 24.64 -36.44 44.09
CA SER A 21 25.85 -35.89 43.46
C SER A 21 26.94 -35.65 44.53
N PRO A 22 28.20 -36.08 44.30
CA PRO A 22 29.31 -35.79 45.19
C PRO A 22 29.46 -34.29 45.52
N LEU A 23 29.14 -33.41 44.56
CA LEU A 23 29.19 -31.96 44.75
C LEU A 23 28.19 -31.49 45.83
N LEU A 24 26.94 -31.93 45.73
CA LEU A 24 25.87 -31.54 46.66
C LEU A 24 26.09 -32.17 48.04
N LEU A 25 26.55 -33.43 48.07
CA LEU A 25 26.89 -34.12 49.31
C LEU A 25 28.05 -33.44 50.05
N ALA A 26 29.14 -33.10 49.34
CA ALA A 26 30.28 -32.38 49.91
C ALA A 26 29.90 -30.98 50.40
N SER A 27 28.92 -30.35 49.75
CA SER A 27 28.35 -29.05 50.14
C SER A 27 27.34 -29.15 51.29
N ARG A 28 27.13 -30.35 51.85
CA ARG A 28 26.21 -30.63 52.98
C ARG A 28 24.73 -30.43 52.68
N MET A 29 24.31 -30.48 51.40
CA MET A 29 22.90 -30.29 51.02
C MET A 29 21.99 -31.42 51.52
N ALA A 30 22.53 -32.63 51.70
CA ALA A 30 21.79 -33.78 52.23
C ALA A 30 21.82 -33.90 53.77
N ARG A 31 22.35 -32.90 54.50
CA ARG A 31 22.43 -32.94 55.97
C ARG A 31 21.03 -33.05 56.57
N ASP A 32 20.80 -33.99 57.48
CA ASP A 32 19.51 -34.19 58.15
C ASP A 32 18.35 -34.58 57.19
N TRP A 33 18.65 -35.20 56.03
CA TRP A 33 17.59 -35.61 55.09
C TRP A 33 16.63 -36.66 55.68
N PRO A 34 15.29 -36.55 55.53
CA PRO A 34 14.54 -35.55 54.75
C PRO A 34 14.00 -34.36 55.58
N ASP A 35 14.50 -34.13 56.80
CA ASP A 35 13.89 -33.21 57.77
C ASP A 35 13.79 -31.76 57.27
N ALA A 36 12.65 -31.11 57.50
CA ALA A 36 12.35 -29.73 57.09
C ALA A 36 12.43 -29.44 55.58
N ARG A 37 12.31 -30.47 54.73
CA ARG A 37 12.15 -30.34 53.27
C ARG A 37 10.70 -30.54 52.89
N GLY A 38 10.26 -29.87 51.85
CA GLY A 38 8.87 -29.96 51.42
C GLY A 38 8.61 -29.37 50.05
N ILE A 39 7.42 -29.69 49.54
CA ILE A 39 6.93 -29.21 48.25
C ILE A 39 5.54 -28.66 48.48
N TRP A 40 5.26 -27.52 47.87
CA TRP A 40 3.92 -26.97 47.75
C TRP A 40 3.62 -26.78 46.27
N HIS A 41 2.41 -27.09 45.82
CA HIS A 41 1.95 -26.77 44.47
C HIS A 41 0.49 -26.32 44.49
N ASN A 42 0.09 -25.54 43.49
CA ASN A 42 -1.31 -25.15 43.34
C ASN A 42 -2.16 -26.30 42.78
N GLU A 43 -3.49 -26.16 42.87
CA GLU A 43 -4.45 -27.17 42.37
C GLU A 43 -4.28 -27.44 40.87
N SER A 44 -3.97 -26.40 40.09
CA SER A 44 -3.76 -26.51 38.64
C SER A 44 -2.43 -27.15 38.24
N LYS A 45 -1.57 -27.53 39.20
CA LYS A 45 -0.26 -28.17 38.95
C LYS A 45 0.59 -27.41 37.92
N ASN A 46 0.60 -26.08 38.01
CA ASN A 46 1.32 -25.21 37.06
C ASN A 46 2.13 -24.10 37.75
N PHE A 47 2.17 -24.14 39.09
CA PHE A 47 3.00 -23.32 39.95
C PHE A 47 3.33 -24.11 41.23
N LEU A 48 4.61 -24.27 41.54
CA LEU A 48 5.11 -25.05 42.67
C LEU A 48 6.31 -24.38 43.34
N VAL A 49 6.54 -24.75 44.60
CA VAL A 49 7.62 -24.25 45.45
C VAL A 49 8.30 -25.43 46.12
N TRP A 50 9.60 -25.60 45.90
CA TRP A 50 10.44 -26.49 46.70
C TRP A 50 11.05 -25.73 47.87
N VAL A 51 11.08 -26.38 49.04
CA VAL A 51 11.59 -25.84 50.29
C VAL A 51 12.81 -26.64 50.72
N ASN A 52 13.94 -25.94 50.91
CA ASN A 52 15.21 -26.49 51.41
C ASN A 52 15.80 -27.63 50.56
N GLU A 53 15.64 -27.58 49.24
CA GLU A 53 16.27 -28.52 48.30
C GLU A 53 17.77 -28.18 48.11
N GLU A 54 18.08 -27.11 47.38
CA GLU A 54 19.42 -26.52 47.26
C GLU A 54 19.47 -25.10 47.87
N ASP A 55 18.40 -24.33 47.65
CA ASP A 55 18.16 -23.01 48.22
C ASP A 55 16.99 -23.09 49.22
N HIS A 56 16.81 -22.05 50.03
CA HIS A 56 15.67 -21.98 50.96
C HIS A 56 14.32 -22.18 50.22
N THR A 57 14.20 -21.57 49.05
CA THR A 57 13.00 -21.67 48.20
C THR A 57 13.37 -21.72 46.73
N ARG A 58 12.83 -22.67 45.99
CA ARG A 58 12.84 -22.68 44.52
C ARG A 58 11.40 -22.58 44.01
N VAL A 59 11.07 -21.45 43.41
CA VAL A 59 9.74 -21.16 42.86
C VAL A 59 9.74 -21.50 41.38
N ILE A 60 8.75 -22.26 40.93
CA ILE A 60 8.68 -22.76 39.56
C ILE A 60 7.26 -22.52 39.02
N SER A 61 7.18 -21.99 37.80
CA SER A 61 5.95 -21.94 37.01
C SER A 61 6.18 -22.62 35.68
N MET A 62 5.21 -23.43 35.25
CA MET A 62 5.34 -24.28 34.06
C MET A 62 3.97 -24.55 33.45
N GLU A 63 3.91 -24.76 32.14
CA GLU A 63 2.75 -25.30 31.43
C GLU A 63 3.20 -25.99 30.13
N LYS A 64 2.32 -26.78 29.53
CA LYS A 64 2.56 -27.33 28.19
C LYS A 64 2.38 -26.23 27.13
N GLY A 65 3.22 -26.25 26.09
CA GLY A 65 3.17 -25.29 24.98
C GLY A 65 4.17 -24.14 25.12
N GLY A 66 4.08 -23.17 24.21
CA GLY A 66 5.06 -22.08 24.06
C GLY A 66 4.67 -20.73 24.67
N ASN A 67 3.67 -20.68 25.56
CA ASN A 67 3.16 -19.44 26.13
C ASN A 67 4.03 -18.94 27.31
N MET A 68 5.28 -18.58 27.00
CA MET A 68 6.24 -18.07 27.98
C MET A 68 5.73 -16.84 28.73
N LYS A 69 4.93 -15.98 28.06
CA LYS A 69 4.33 -14.81 28.69
C LYS A 69 3.39 -15.20 29.83
N GLY A 70 2.44 -16.09 29.60
CA GLY A 70 1.51 -16.54 30.64
C GLY A 70 2.20 -17.28 31.80
N VAL A 71 3.23 -18.08 31.49
CA VAL A 71 4.07 -18.73 32.51
C VAL A 71 4.79 -17.69 33.37
N PHE A 72 5.39 -16.67 32.75
CA PHE A 72 6.15 -15.65 33.46
C PHE A 72 5.26 -14.71 34.28
N GLU A 73 4.07 -14.35 33.78
CA GLU A 73 3.07 -13.59 34.54
C GLU A 73 2.61 -14.35 35.79
N ARG A 74 2.36 -15.65 35.65
CA ARG A 74 2.01 -16.53 36.78
C ARG A 74 3.17 -16.66 37.77
N PHE A 75 4.40 -16.83 37.28
CA PHE A 75 5.60 -16.85 38.10
C PHE A 75 5.75 -15.57 38.93
N CYS A 76 5.67 -14.39 38.30
CA CYS A 76 5.79 -13.11 39.00
C CYS A 76 4.70 -12.94 40.06
N THR A 77 3.45 -13.25 39.72
CA THR A 77 2.32 -13.17 40.65
C THR A 77 2.50 -14.09 41.84
N GLY A 78 2.91 -15.34 41.59
CA GLY A 78 3.14 -16.34 42.62
C GLY A 78 4.33 -15.98 43.51
N LEU A 79 5.45 -15.58 42.93
CA LEU A 79 6.67 -15.18 43.65
C LEU A 79 6.39 -13.99 44.58
N ASN A 80 5.68 -12.96 44.10
CA ASN A 80 5.31 -11.81 44.93
C ASN A 80 4.41 -12.20 46.11
N LYS A 81 3.49 -13.16 45.92
CA LYS A 81 2.65 -13.67 47.01
C LYS A 81 3.47 -14.47 48.03
N VAL A 82 4.39 -15.30 47.57
CA VAL A 82 5.32 -16.05 48.43
C VAL A 82 6.17 -15.09 49.26
N GLU A 83 6.77 -14.08 48.62
CA GLU A 83 7.58 -13.09 49.29
C GLU A 83 6.77 -12.28 50.31
N ALA A 84 5.56 -11.83 49.94
CA ALA A 84 4.67 -11.11 50.86
C ALA A 84 4.31 -11.94 52.09
N ALA A 85 4.07 -13.25 51.94
CA ALA A 85 3.79 -14.15 53.05
C ALA A 85 5.00 -14.30 53.99
N ILE A 86 6.22 -14.39 53.44
CA ILE A 86 7.47 -14.47 54.21
C ILE A 86 7.72 -13.14 54.95
N LYS A 87 7.52 -12.00 54.26
CA LYS A 87 7.58 -10.65 54.85
C LYS A 87 6.58 -10.46 55.99
N GLY A 88 5.36 -10.99 55.85
CA GLY A 88 4.36 -10.98 56.91
C GLY A 88 4.77 -11.74 58.19
N LYS A 89 5.83 -12.56 58.14
CA LYS A 89 6.40 -13.28 59.28
C LYS A 89 7.70 -12.65 59.80
N GLY A 90 8.10 -11.49 59.28
CA GLY A 90 9.31 -10.78 59.71
C GLY A 90 10.60 -11.24 59.01
N TYR A 91 10.50 -12.02 57.94
CA TYR A 91 11.63 -12.50 57.14
C TYR A 91 11.60 -11.87 55.73
N GLY A 92 12.70 -11.89 54.99
CA GLY A 92 12.75 -11.40 53.61
C GLY A 92 13.72 -12.19 52.76
N PHE A 93 13.63 -12.04 51.44
CA PHE A 93 14.64 -12.60 50.54
C PHE A 93 15.97 -11.87 50.72
N MET A 94 17.07 -12.64 50.72
CA MET A 94 18.41 -12.08 50.77
C MET A 94 18.71 -11.41 49.44
N TRP A 95 18.96 -10.11 49.47
CA TRP A 95 19.23 -9.29 48.30
C TRP A 95 20.22 -8.18 48.63
N ASN A 96 21.11 -7.84 47.68
CA ASN A 96 21.90 -6.62 47.75
C ASN A 96 22.11 -5.99 46.37
N GLU A 97 22.55 -4.73 46.36
CA GLU A 97 22.71 -3.94 45.13
C GLU A 97 23.77 -4.50 44.17
N HIS A 98 24.81 -5.16 44.68
CA HIS A 98 25.90 -5.67 43.85
C HIS A 98 25.57 -7.00 43.18
N LEU A 99 24.96 -7.92 43.92
CA LEU A 99 24.76 -9.31 43.52
C LEU A 99 23.31 -9.67 43.22
N GLY A 100 22.36 -8.77 43.46
CA GLY A 100 20.93 -9.10 43.39
C GLY A 100 20.53 -10.09 44.48
N TYR A 101 19.67 -11.06 44.13
CA TYR A 101 19.24 -12.13 45.02
C TYR A 101 20.40 -13.09 45.32
N ILE A 102 20.53 -13.45 46.60
CA ILE A 102 21.59 -14.32 47.10
C ILE A 102 21.08 -15.75 47.19
N LEU A 103 21.75 -16.63 46.46
CA LEU A 103 21.47 -18.06 46.37
C LEU A 103 22.73 -18.84 46.75
N THR A 104 22.55 -20.11 47.11
CA THR A 104 23.61 -20.98 47.64
C THR A 104 24.76 -21.13 46.64
N CYS A 105 24.46 -21.42 45.38
CA CYS A 105 25.46 -21.55 44.33
C CYS A 105 25.72 -20.20 43.66
N PRO A 106 26.99 -19.74 43.54
CA PRO A 106 27.33 -18.49 42.86
C PRO A 106 26.83 -18.39 41.42
N SER A 107 26.62 -19.52 40.73
CA SER A 107 26.08 -19.54 39.37
C SER A 107 24.64 -19.04 39.27
N ASN A 108 23.92 -18.99 40.39
CA ASN A 108 22.52 -18.60 40.43
C ASN A 108 22.31 -17.18 40.97
N LEU A 109 23.35 -16.45 41.38
CA LEU A 109 23.22 -15.06 41.86
C LEU A 109 22.53 -14.14 40.84
N GLY A 110 22.04 -12.99 41.28
CA GLY A 110 21.40 -11.98 40.43
C GLY A 110 19.89 -12.13 40.43
N THR A 111 19.32 -12.54 39.30
CA THR A 111 17.89 -12.82 39.18
C THR A 111 17.49 -14.16 39.78
N GLY A 112 18.43 -15.11 39.91
CA GLY A 112 18.11 -16.51 40.21
C GLY A 112 17.27 -17.20 39.13
N LEU A 113 16.98 -16.52 38.02
CA LEU A 113 15.95 -16.93 37.07
C LEU A 113 16.50 -17.85 36.00
N ARG A 114 15.91 -19.04 35.90
CA ARG A 114 16.06 -19.92 34.74
C ARG A 114 14.75 -19.99 33.97
N GLY A 115 14.62 -19.17 32.94
CA GLY A 115 13.55 -19.26 31.96
C GLY A 115 13.97 -20.14 30.80
N GLY A 116 13.17 -21.13 30.43
CA GLY A 116 13.52 -22.05 29.36
C GLY A 116 12.34 -22.80 28.77
N VAL A 117 12.59 -23.45 27.64
CA VAL A 117 11.62 -24.28 26.92
C VAL A 117 12.26 -25.59 26.52
N HIS A 118 11.49 -26.67 26.51
CA HIS A 118 11.87 -27.89 25.81
C HIS A 118 11.59 -27.69 24.33
N LEU A 119 12.65 -27.55 23.53
CA LEU A 119 12.60 -27.23 22.11
C LEU A 119 13.13 -28.40 21.29
N LYS A 120 12.33 -28.85 20.31
CA LYS A 120 12.73 -29.85 19.33
C LYS A 120 13.33 -29.16 18.11
N ILE A 121 14.63 -29.34 17.90
CA ILE A 121 15.43 -28.74 16.82
C ILE A 121 16.46 -29.75 16.26
N PRO A 122 16.00 -30.87 15.68
CA PRO A 122 16.87 -31.94 15.18
C PRO A 122 17.80 -31.51 14.04
N HIS A 123 17.52 -30.44 13.29
CA HIS A 123 18.35 -29.99 12.17
C HIS A 123 19.36 -28.92 12.58
N VAL A 124 18.93 -27.87 13.29
CA VAL A 124 19.81 -26.80 13.77
C VAL A 124 20.84 -27.36 14.75
N SER A 125 20.46 -28.35 15.57
CA SER A 125 21.37 -28.94 16.55
C SER A 125 22.53 -29.74 15.95
N GLN A 126 22.46 -30.10 14.66
CA GLN A 126 23.49 -30.82 13.92
C GLN A 126 24.44 -29.89 13.14
N GLN A 127 24.16 -28.59 13.10
CA GLN A 127 25.02 -27.62 12.43
C GLN A 127 26.30 -27.39 13.26
N GLU A 128 27.44 -27.24 12.59
CA GLU A 128 28.72 -26.98 13.26
C GLU A 128 28.68 -25.68 14.09
N GLU A 129 27.89 -24.71 13.63
CA GLU A 129 27.75 -23.40 14.25
C GLU A 129 26.80 -23.38 15.45
N PHE A 130 26.11 -24.48 15.77
CA PHE A 130 25.05 -24.50 16.80
C PHE A 130 25.51 -23.97 18.17
N ALA A 131 26.70 -24.38 18.63
CA ALA A 131 27.26 -23.90 19.89
C ALA A 131 27.52 -22.38 19.86
N SER A 132 27.97 -21.85 18.72
CA SER A 132 28.25 -20.43 18.53
C SER A 132 26.98 -19.59 18.38
N ILE A 133 25.93 -20.16 17.76
CA ILE A 133 24.59 -19.56 17.69
C ILE A 133 24.06 -19.37 19.13
N LEU A 134 24.08 -20.42 19.96
CA LEU A 134 23.62 -20.33 21.34
C LEU A 134 24.43 -19.30 22.16
N ALA A 135 25.75 -19.29 22.00
CA ALA A 135 26.61 -18.31 22.66
C ALA A 135 26.27 -16.87 22.26
N THR A 136 26.02 -16.61 20.97
CA THR A 136 25.64 -15.29 20.45
C THR A 136 24.27 -14.86 20.98
N LEU A 137 23.33 -15.80 21.11
CA LEU A 137 22.00 -15.57 21.68
C LEU A 137 22.00 -15.45 23.21
N ARG A 138 23.13 -15.71 23.88
CA ARG A 138 23.25 -15.79 25.34
C ARG A 138 22.30 -16.84 25.92
N LEU A 139 22.16 -17.96 25.20
CA LEU A 139 21.38 -19.14 25.58
C LEU A 139 22.29 -20.33 25.89
N GLN A 140 21.77 -21.25 26.69
CA GLN A 140 22.42 -22.52 27.00
C GLN A 140 21.47 -23.69 26.72
N LYS A 141 22.05 -24.86 26.45
CA LYS A 141 21.31 -26.12 26.24
C LYS A 141 21.58 -27.13 27.35
N ARG A 142 20.58 -27.92 27.72
CA ARG A 142 20.71 -29.16 28.51
C ARG A 142 19.86 -30.27 27.87
N GLY A 143 20.14 -31.53 28.22
CA GLY A 143 19.19 -32.61 27.93
C GLY A 143 17.91 -32.44 28.76
N VAL A 144 16.86 -33.15 28.34
CA VAL A 144 15.51 -33.02 28.94
C VAL A 144 15.41 -33.58 30.36
N GLY A 145 16.40 -34.32 30.84
CA GLY A 145 16.45 -34.89 32.19
C GLY A 145 17.28 -34.08 33.19
N GLY A 146 17.79 -32.91 32.82
CA GLY A 146 18.60 -32.04 33.68
C GLY A 146 20.06 -31.91 33.28
N VAL A 147 20.89 -31.51 34.24
CA VAL A 147 22.34 -31.27 34.05
C VAL A 147 23.01 -32.57 33.61
N ASP A 148 23.80 -32.53 32.54
CA ASP A 148 24.55 -33.65 31.96
C ASP A 148 23.73 -34.80 31.34
N THR A 149 22.44 -34.60 31.08
CA THR A 149 21.62 -35.60 30.36
C THR A 149 21.74 -35.45 28.84
N GLU A 150 21.73 -36.57 28.11
CA GLU A 150 21.73 -36.56 26.64
C GLU A 150 20.39 -36.03 26.08
N ALA A 151 20.45 -35.43 24.88
CA ALA A 151 19.25 -35.01 24.17
C ALA A 151 18.51 -36.23 23.62
N VAL A 152 17.19 -36.26 23.78
CA VAL A 152 16.35 -37.33 23.22
C VAL A 152 15.68 -36.81 21.94
N GLY A 153 16.02 -37.43 20.80
CA GLY A 153 15.37 -37.15 19.51
C GLY A 153 15.48 -35.69 19.03
N GLY A 154 16.61 -35.02 19.31
CA GLY A 154 16.82 -33.61 18.93
C GLY A 154 16.09 -32.59 19.83
N THR A 155 15.60 -33.01 21.00
CA THR A 155 14.95 -32.13 21.98
C THR A 155 15.93 -31.68 23.05
N PHE A 156 16.00 -30.36 23.26
CA PHE A 156 16.87 -29.72 24.24
C PHE A 156 16.08 -28.80 25.17
N ASP A 157 16.50 -28.71 26.42
CA ASP A 157 16.12 -27.61 27.31
C ASP A 157 16.97 -26.38 26.96
N ILE A 158 16.34 -25.42 26.28
CA ILE A 158 16.95 -24.15 25.89
C ILE A 158 16.54 -23.08 26.89
N SER A 159 17.51 -22.49 27.57
CA SER A 159 17.28 -21.49 28.62
C SER A 159 18.27 -20.33 28.56
N ASN A 160 17.98 -19.23 29.24
CA ASN A 160 18.91 -18.11 29.38
C ASN A 160 20.23 -18.60 30.00
N ALA A 161 21.37 -18.12 29.50
CA ALA A 161 22.69 -18.37 30.10
C ALA A 161 23.00 -17.36 31.21
N ASP A 162 22.61 -16.10 31.03
CA ASP A 162 22.88 -15.01 31.97
C ASP A 162 21.96 -15.09 33.21
N ARG A 163 22.51 -14.77 34.38
CA ARG A 163 21.79 -14.62 35.67
C ARG A 163 22.03 -13.27 36.34
N LEU A 164 23.20 -12.68 36.08
CA LEU A 164 23.65 -11.37 36.58
C LEU A 164 23.72 -10.34 35.45
N GLY A 165 23.55 -9.06 35.79
CA GLY A 165 23.78 -7.94 34.86
C GLY A 165 22.60 -7.60 33.93
N SER A 166 21.45 -8.26 34.07
CA SER A 166 20.21 -7.90 33.39
C SER A 166 19.00 -8.35 34.20
N SER A 167 17.87 -7.66 34.02
CA SER A 167 16.61 -7.97 34.69
C SER A 167 16.00 -9.33 34.29
N GLU A 168 15.06 -9.80 35.10
CA GLU A 168 14.25 -10.99 34.85
C GLU A 168 13.54 -10.91 33.49
N VAL A 169 12.97 -9.75 33.17
CA VAL A 169 12.25 -9.51 31.90
C VAL A 169 13.21 -9.60 30.72
N GLU A 170 14.39 -8.98 30.79
CA GLU A 170 15.39 -9.05 29.72
C GLU A 170 15.88 -10.49 29.50
N GLN A 171 16.09 -11.25 30.58
CA GLN A 171 16.50 -12.65 30.48
C GLN A 171 15.43 -13.52 29.82
N VAL A 172 14.16 -13.35 30.18
CA VAL A 172 13.04 -14.08 29.55
C VAL A 172 12.84 -13.66 28.09
N GLN A 173 12.95 -12.36 27.80
CA GLN A 173 12.81 -11.86 26.43
C GLN A 173 13.90 -12.43 25.50
N ARG A 174 15.15 -12.57 25.98
CA ARG A 174 16.22 -13.25 25.23
C ARG A 174 15.88 -14.69 24.88
N VAL A 175 15.24 -15.42 25.80
CA VAL A 175 14.77 -16.80 25.55
C VAL A 175 13.68 -16.79 24.49
N VAL A 176 12.68 -15.91 24.62
CA VAL A 176 11.58 -15.78 23.65
C VAL A 176 12.11 -15.50 22.24
N ASP A 177 12.97 -14.49 22.10
CA ASP A 177 13.48 -14.06 20.81
C ASP A 177 14.45 -15.08 20.21
N GLY A 178 15.34 -15.65 21.03
CA GLY A 178 16.30 -16.65 20.57
C GLY A 178 15.63 -17.97 20.19
N VAL A 179 14.64 -18.45 20.96
CA VAL A 179 13.85 -19.65 20.61
C VAL A 179 13.08 -19.43 19.31
N ARG A 180 12.49 -18.26 19.10
CA ARG A 180 11.82 -17.95 17.83
C ARG A 180 12.78 -18.02 16.65
N LEU A 181 13.97 -17.42 16.76
CA LEU A 181 14.97 -17.51 15.70
C LEU A 181 15.45 -18.95 15.46
N LEU A 182 15.64 -19.74 16.51
CA LEU A 182 16.00 -21.17 16.37
C LEU A 182 14.90 -21.95 15.62
N ILE A 183 13.62 -21.66 15.89
CA ILE A 183 12.50 -22.27 15.16
C ILE A 183 12.51 -21.86 13.67
N VAL A 184 12.81 -20.59 13.36
CA VAL A 184 12.94 -20.12 11.98
C VAL A 184 14.08 -20.84 11.27
N MET A 185 15.26 -20.93 11.91
CA MET A 185 16.41 -21.66 11.37
C MET A 185 16.08 -23.14 11.14
N GLU A 186 15.36 -23.77 12.06
CA GLU A 186 14.91 -25.16 11.94
C GLU A 186 14.03 -25.35 10.71
N LYS A 187 13.00 -24.51 10.54
CA LYS A 187 12.12 -24.55 9.37
C LYS A 187 12.87 -24.32 8.05
N CYS A 188 13.85 -23.41 8.03
CA CYS A 188 14.69 -23.22 6.84
C CYS A 188 15.43 -24.51 6.48
N LEU A 189 16.03 -25.20 7.45
CA LEU A 189 16.73 -26.45 7.22
C LEU A 189 15.78 -27.59 6.81
N GLU A 190 14.58 -27.67 7.39
CA GLU A 190 13.51 -28.60 6.97
C GLU A 190 13.13 -28.40 5.49
N GLU A 191 13.15 -27.15 5.02
CA GLU A 191 12.92 -26.77 3.61
C GLU A 191 14.16 -26.89 2.72
N GLY A 192 15.31 -27.33 3.25
CA GLY A 192 16.57 -27.43 2.52
C GLY A 192 17.26 -26.09 2.23
N LYS A 193 16.87 -25.00 2.90
CA LYS A 193 17.48 -23.67 2.79
C LYS A 193 18.63 -23.50 3.80
N PRO A 194 19.78 -22.95 3.40
CA PRO A 194 20.89 -22.72 4.32
C PRO A 194 20.57 -21.61 5.32
N ILE A 195 21.07 -21.73 6.55
CA ILE A 195 20.89 -20.73 7.62
C ILE A 195 22.03 -19.71 7.73
N THR A 196 23.02 -19.78 6.82
CA THR A 196 24.24 -18.96 6.87
C THR A 196 23.92 -17.47 6.91
N SER A 197 22.97 -16.99 6.09
CA SER A 197 22.58 -15.58 6.07
C SER A 197 21.94 -15.12 7.38
N LEU A 198 21.12 -15.97 8.01
CA LEU A 198 20.51 -15.69 9.31
C LEU A 198 21.57 -15.61 10.40
N TYR A 199 22.54 -16.52 10.36
CA TYR A 199 23.63 -16.54 11.32
C TYR A 199 24.57 -15.33 11.17
N GLU A 200 24.92 -14.93 9.94
CA GLU A 200 25.74 -13.73 9.72
C GLU A 200 25.02 -12.45 10.15
N LYS A 201 23.71 -12.33 9.88
CA LYS A 201 22.90 -11.22 10.41
C LYS A 201 22.95 -11.18 11.94
N LEU A 202 22.84 -12.33 12.61
CA LEU A 202 22.95 -12.42 14.06
C LEU A 202 24.36 -12.00 14.56
N LYS A 203 25.44 -12.47 13.92
CA LYS A 203 26.82 -12.08 14.27
C LYS A 203 27.09 -10.58 14.11
N SER A 204 26.42 -9.94 13.15
CA SER A 204 26.56 -8.49 12.92
C SER A 204 26.00 -7.62 14.05
N GLY A 205 25.37 -8.24 15.06
CA GLY A 205 24.77 -7.55 16.20
C GLY A 205 23.28 -7.24 16.03
N LYS A 206 22.63 -7.67 14.93
CA LYS A 206 21.17 -7.59 14.82
C LYS A 206 20.51 -8.46 15.90
N SER A 207 19.40 -7.97 16.46
CA SER A 207 18.65 -8.73 17.46
C SER A 207 18.01 -9.97 16.84
N ALA A 208 17.91 -11.06 17.62
CA ALA A 208 17.33 -12.31 17.15
C ALA A 208 15.90 -12.15 16.62
N ARG A 209 15.12 -11.27 17.25
CA ARG A 209 13.76 -10.93 16.82
C ARG A 209 13.72 -10.32 15.42
N LEU A 210 14.59 -9.34 15.14
CA LEU A 210 14.65 -8.72 13.82
C LEU A 210 15.08 -9.72 12.74
N VAL A 211 16.06 -10.58 13.04
CA VAL A 211 16.49 -11.62 12.11
C VAL A 211 15.34 -12.61 11.81
N ALA A 212 14.59 -13.03 12.84
CA ALA A 212 13.43 -13.89 12.67
C ALA A 212 12.30 -13.20 11.88
N ASP A 213 12.00 -11.94 12.20
CA ASP A 213 10.98 -11.14 11.50
C ASP A 213 11.33 -10.94 10.01
N GLU A 214 12.60 -10.70 9.69
CA GLU A 214 13.09 -10.58 8.31
C GLU A 214 12.98 -11.91 7.54
N ALA A 215 13.27 -13.04 8.20
CA ALA A 215 13.25 -14.35 7.57
C ALA A 215 11.84 -14.89 7.30
N GLU A 216 10.90 -14.67 8.23
CA GLU A 216 9.50 -15.08 8.10
C GLU A 216 8.73 -14.27 7.05
N LYS A 217 9.24 -13.10 6.66
CA LYS A 217 8.66 -12.25 5.60
C LYS A 217 8.97 -12.73 4.17
N GLY A 218 9.79 -13.77 3.99
CA GLY A 218 10.20 -14.27 2.67
C GLY A 218 11.36 -13.47 2.06
N SER A 219 12.13 -14.09 1.17
CA SER A 219 13.31 -13.48 0.53
C SER A 219 12.93 -12.23 -0.26
N GLU A 220 13.72 -11.16 -0.10
CA GLU A 220 13.65 -9.89 -0.85
C GLU A 220 13.98 -10.03 -2.37
N ASP A 221 14.30 -11.24 -2.84
CA ASP A 221 14.20 -11.64 -4.25
C ASP A 221 12.83 -12.32 -4.41
N SER A 222 11.75 -11.74 -4.97
CA SER A 222 11.64 -11.27 -6.35
C SER A 222 10.32 -10.51 -6.64
N ASN A 223 9.78 -9.67 -5.74
CA ASN A 223 8.50 -8.98 -6.03
C ASN A 223 8.68 -7.77 -6.98
N PHE A 224 9.92 -7.36 -7.27
CA PHE A 224 10.17 -6.32 -8.27
C PHE A 224 9.82 -6.85 -9.67
N PRO A 225 8.89 -6.19 -10.41
CA PRO A 225 8.48 -6.67 -11.72
C PRO A 225 9.60 -6.61 -12.76
N ASP A 226 9.62 -7.57 -13.69
CA ASP A 226 10.50 -7.49 -14.87
C ASP A 226 9.91 -6.52 -15.91
N PHE A 227 10.56 -5.36 -16.05
CA PHE A 227 10.17 -4.33 -17.01
C PHE A 227 10.80 -4.51 -18.39
N SER A 228 11.46 -5.63 -18.67
CA SER A 228 12.00 -5.92 -20.00
C SER A 228 10.89 -5.83 -21.07
N GLY A 229 11.11 -4.99 -22.08
CA GLY A 229 10.15 -4.77 -23.17
C GLY A 229 8.98 -3.82 -22.85
N HIS A 230 8.91 -3.25 -21.64
CA HIS A 230 7.87 -2.28 -21.29
C HIS A 230 8.15 -0.89 -21.88
N LYS A 231 7.07 -0.20 -22.27
CA LYS A 231 7.04 1.12 -22.90
C LYS A 231 6.02 2.01 -22.18
N ASN A 232 6.27 2.26 -20.90
CA ASN A 232 5.48 3.20 -20.10
C ASN A 232 6.35 3.99 -19.12
N TRP A 233 5.90 5.16 -18.70
CA TRP A 233 6.65 6.06 -17.82
C TRP A 233 6.97 5.41 -16.47
N MET A 234 6.02 4.69 -15.87
CA MET A 234 6.22 3.97 -14.60
C MET A 234 7.41 3.03 -14.68
N SER A 235 7.46 2.16 -15.70
CA SER A 235 8.56 1.19 -15.89
C SER A 235 9.93 1.84 -16.12
N LYS A 236 9.95 3.06 -16.67
CA LYS A 236 11.18 3.85 -16.87
C LYS A 236 11.66 4.51 -15.57
N CYS A 237 10.75 4.83 -14.67
CA CYS A 237 11.00 5.62 -13.46
C CYS A 237 11.14 4.75 -12.21
N LEU A 238 10.45 3.62 -12.13
CA LEU A 238 10.43 2.74 -10.97
C LEU A 238 11.66 1.82 -10.97
N THR A 239 12.68 2.22 -10.24
CA THR A 239 13.88 1.41 -10.01
C THR A 239 13.65 0.40 -8.88
N LYS A 240 14.52 -0.62 -8.78
CA LYS A 240 14.51 -1.58 -7.65
C LYS A 240 14.61 -0.86 -6.30
N ASP A 241 15.50 0.14 -6.20
CA ASP A 241 15.67 0.92 -4.97
C ASP A 241 14.40 1.70 -4.58
N ILE A 242 13.72 2.32 -5.55
CA ILE A 242 12.45 3.00 -5.31
C ILE A 242 11.38 1.98 -4.91
N TYR A 243 11.31 0.84 -5.60
CA TYR A 243 10.37 -0.22 -5.25
C TYR A 243 10.58 -0.74 -3.84
N ASP A 244 11.81 -1.05 -3.45
CA ASP A 244 12.14 -1.59 -2.12
C ASP A 244 11.85 -0.59 -1.00
N LYS A 245 11.95 0.71 -1.29
CA LYS A 245 11.53 1.77 -0.37
C LYS A 245 10.00 1.81 -0.19
N LEU A 246 9.23 1.52 -1.24
CA LEU A 246 7.79 1.82 -1.30
C LEU A 246 6.88 0.59 -1.17
N TYR A 247 7.33 -0.63 -1.50
CA TYR A 247 6.45 -1.79 -1.70
C TYR A 247 5.66 -2.23 -0.45
N ASN A 248 6.24 -2.03 0.74
CA ASN A 248 5.57 -2.31 2.02
C ASN A 248 4.65 -1.17 2.50
N LEU A 249 4.68 -0.02 1.83
CA LEU A 249 3.86 1.12 2.21
C LEU A 249 2.42 0.93 1.71
N LYS A 250 1.50 1.49 2.49
CA LYS A 250 0.09 1.57 2.14
C LYS A 250 -0.39 2.98 2.43
N THR A 251 -1.29 3.46 1.59
CA THR A 251 -2.02 4.70 1.88
C THR A 251 -2.93 4.51 3.10
N PRO A 252 -3.47 5.57 3.72
CA PRO A 252 -4.39 5.44 4.85
C PRO A 252 -5.64 4.59 4.54
N SER A 253 -6.09 4.57 3.27
CA SER A 253 -7.20 3.72 2.82
C SER A 253 -6.79 2.26 2.55
N GLY A 254 -5.49 1.95 2.62
CA GLY A 254 -4.92 0.61 2.40
C GLY A 254 -4.47 0.30 0.98
N PHE A 255 -4.44 1.28 0.06
CA PHE A 255 -3.96 1.09 -1.31
C PHE A 255 -2.44 0.87 -1.32
N THR A 256 -1.94 -0.07 -2.10
CA THR A 256 -0.52 -0.45 -2.14
C THR A 256 0.19 -0.01 -3.43
N LEU A 257 1.52 0.00 -3.41
CA LEU A 257 2.32 0.25 -4.62
C LEU A 257 2.00 -0.75 -5.73
N ASP A 258 1.91 -2.05 -5.43
CA ASP A 258 1.62 -3.08 -6.43
C ASP A 258 0.27 -2.85 -7.10
N GLN A 259 -0.75 -2.41 -6.36
CA GLN A 259 -2.04 -2.03 -6.95
C GLN A 259 -1.92 -0.80 -7.86
N ALA A 260 -1.07 0.17 -7.49
CA ALA A 260 -0.84 1.38 -8.29
C ALA A 260 -0.18 1.06 -9.64
N ILE A 261 0.75 0.08 -9.67
CA ILE A 261 1.55 -0.24 -10.87
C ILE A 261 0.99 -1.40 -11.70
N GLN A 262 0.03 -2.18 -11.18
CA GLN A 262 -0.48 -3.39 -11.83
C GLN A 262 -0.89 -3.16 -13.29
N THR A 263 -1.51 -2.01 -13.58
CA THR A 263 -1.87 -1.64 -14.96
C THR A 263 -0.66 -1.57 -15.89
N GLY A 264 0.48 -1.05 -15.44
CA GLY A 264 1.70 -0.98 -16.24
C GLY A 264 2.51 -2.27 -16.25
N VAL A 265 2.38 -3.12 -15.22
CA VAL A 265 3.02 -4.45 -15.17
C VAL A 265 2.33 -5.43 -16.12
N ASP A 266 1.00 -5.46 -16.13
CA ASP A 266 0.25 -6.36 -17.01
C ASP A 266 0.26 -5.89 -18.47
N ASN A 267 0.56 -4.60 -18.69
CA ASN A 267 0.49 -3.98 -20.00
C ASN A 267 1.84 -3.34 -20.37
N PRO A 268 2.66 -4.05 -21.17
CA PRO A 268 3.96 -3.58 -21.65
C PRO A 268 3.90 -2.30 -22.50
N GLY A 269 2.71 -1.76 -22.79
CA GLY A 269 2.54 -0.57 -23.59
C GLY A 269 2.51 -0.86 -25.09
N HIS A 270 2.48 0.21 -25.89
CA HIS A 270 2.39 0.12 -27.34
C HIS A 270 3.72 0.60 -27.97
N PRO A 271 4.18 0.01 -29.09
CA PRO A 271 5.49 0.34 -29.66
C PRO A 271 5.71 1.82 -29.99
N TYR A 272 4.63 2.55 -30.27
CA TYR A 272 4.64 3.94 -30.74
C TYR A 272 4.09 4.95 -29.73
N ILE A 273 3.60 4.51 -28.56
CA ILE A 273 2.96 5.39 -27.57
C ILE A 273 3.56 5.10 -26.19
N MET A 274 4.14 6.12 -25.57
CA MET A 274 4.60 6.06 -24.19
C MET A 274 3.41 6.26 -23.24
N THR A 275 2.87 5.18 -22.69
CA THR A 275 1.76 5.26 -21.72
C THR A 275 2.27 5.61 -20.32
N VAL A 276 1.35 5.85 -19.37
CA VAL A 276 1.73 6.21 -17.99
C VAL A 276 2.19 4.99 -17.20
N GLY A 277 1.39 3.92 -17.16
CA GLY A 277 1.75 2.66 -16.49
C GLY A 277 1.44 2.58 -14.99
N CYS A 278 0.84 3.61 -14.41
CA CYS A 278 0.35 3.58 -13.02
C CYS A 278 -0.94 4.40 -12.85
N VAL A 279 -1.65 4.13 -11.77
CA VAL A 279 -2.87 4.83 -11.34
C VAL A 279 -2.84 5.10 -9.83
N ALA A 280 -3.56 6.12 -9.39
CA ALA A 280 -3.78 6.40 -7.97
C ALA A 280 -5.06 5.72 -7.47
N GLY A 281 -5.03 5.23 -6.23
CA GLY A 281 -6.18 4.62 -5.56
C GLY A 281 -6.92 5.61 -4.66
N ASP A 282 -6.26 6.67 -4.23
CA ASP A 282 -6.78 7.76 -3.40
C ASP A 282 -5.90 9.01 -3.58
N GLU A 283 -6.23 10.09 -2.86
CA GLU A 283 -5.48 11.35 -2.96
C GLU A 283 -4.06 11.20 -2.40
N GLU A 284 -3.93 10.49 -1.28
CA GLU A 284 -2.68 10.25 -0.56
C GLU A 284 -1.70 9.37 -1.33
N SER A 285 -2.14 8.67 -2.38
CA SER A 285 -1.29 7.89 -3.28
C SER A 285 -0.15 8.75 -3.86
N TYR A 286 -0.42 10.02 -4.16
CA TYR A 286 0.58 10.95 -4.70
C TYR A 286 1.61 11.41 -3.66
N ASP A 287 1.31 11.30 -2.37
CA ASP A 287 2.25 11.61 -1.29
C ASP A 287 3.03 10.36 -0.83
N VAL A 288 2.32 9.26 -0.60
CA VAL A 288 2.88 8.01 -0.07
C VAL A 288 3.84 7.36 -1.07
N PHE A 289 3.51 7.44 -2.36
CA PHE A 289 4.31 6.87 -3.45
C PHE A 289 4.98 7.96 -4.31
N ALA A 290 5.22 9.15 -3.75
CA ALA A 290 5.79 10.31 -4.44
C ALA A 290 7.10 10.00 -5.18
N ASP A 291 7.99 9.19 -4.59
CA ASP A 291 9.26 8.77 -5.20
C ASP A 291 9.08 8.05 -6.56
N MET A 292 7.90 7.46 -6.82
CA MET A 292 7.52 6.92 -8.13
C MET A 292 6.68 7.92 -8.94
N PHE A 293 5.65 8.53 -8.33
CA PHE A 293 4.74 9.41 -9.07
C PHE A 293 5.41 10.69 -9.57
N ASP A 294 6.27 11.33 -8.80
CA ASP A 294 6.92 12.59 -9.20
C ASP A 294 7.77 12.42 -10.48
N PRO A 295 8.68 11.43 -10.59
CA PRO A 295 9.40 11.20 -11.84
C PRO A 295 8.49 10.84 -13.03
N VAL A 296 7.41 10.10 -12.79
CA VAL A 296 6.42 9.75 -13.83
C VAL A 296 5.68 11.00 -14.31
N ILE A 297 5.26 11.86 -13.39
CA ILE A 297 4.59 13.13 -13.68
C ILE A 297 5.53 14.06 -14.44
N GLU A 298 6.77 14.21 -13.99
CA GLU A 298 7.79 15.04 -14.63
C GLU A 298 8.04 14.57 -16.07
N GLY A 299 8.23 13.27 -16.28
CA GLY A 299 8.41 12.68 -17.60
C GLY A 299 7.18 12.85 -18.50
N ARG A 300 5.99 12.59 -17.97
CA ARG A 300 4.73 12.66 -18.73
C ARG A 300 4.31 14.09 -19.08
N HIS A 301 4.60 15.05 -18.21
CA HIS A 301 4.12 16.45 -18.31
C HIS A 301 5.26 17.42 -18.57
N ASN A 302 6.18 17.06 -19.46
CA ASN A 302 7.18 17.97 -20.04
C ASN A 302 8.05 18.70 -18.99
N GLY A 303 8.57 17.97 -18.00
CA GLY A 303 9.44 18.53 -16.96
C GLY A 303 8.70 19.19 -15.81
N TYR A 304 7.43 18.84 -15.56
CA TYR A 304 6.68 19.31 -14.41
C TYR A 304 7.27 18.75 -13.10
N THR A 305 8.27 19.45 -12.55
CA THR A 305 9.02 19.00 -11.37
C THR A 305 8.14 18.94 -10.12
N LYS A 306 8.54 18.13 -9.13
CA LYS A 306 7.90 18.03 -7.79
C LYS A 306 7.67 19.35 -7.04
N SER A 307 8.36 20.42 -7.43
CA SER A 307 8.24 21.75 -6.80
C SER A 307 7.41 22.74 -7.61
N ALA A 308 6.99 22.36 -8.82
CA ALA A 308 6.15 23.19 -9.67
C ALA A 308 4.77 23.40 -9.03
N LYS A 309 4.10 24.49 -9.39
CA LYS A 309 2.75 24.78 -8.91
C LYS A 309 1.81 24.90 -10.10
N HIS A 310 0.61 24.36 -9.94
CA HIS A 310 -0.37 24.33 -11.01
C HIS A 310 -1.16 25.64 -11.03
N LYS A 311 -1.59 26.05 -12.22
CA LYS A 311 -2.42 27.23 -12.44
C LYS A 311 -3.82 26.78 -12.84
N THR A 312 -4.84 27.43 -12.28
CA THR A 312 -6.25 27.17 -12.60
C THR A 312 -6.91 28.49 -13.01
N ASP A 313 -7.69 28.47 -14.09
CA ASP A 313 -8.47 29.61 -14.56
C ASP A 313 -9.71 29.13 -15.32
N LEU A 314 -10.86 29.11 -14.63
CA LEU A 314 -12.18 28.79 -15.18
C LEU A 314 -13.01 30.07 -15.46
N ASN A 315 -12.35 31.16 -15.88
CA ASN A 315 -13.03 32.37 -16.34
C ASN A 315 -13.09 32.43 -17.88
N PRO A 316 -14.26 32.17 -18.50
CA PRO A 316 -14.37 32.19 -19.96
C PRO A 316 -14.14 33.57 -20.59
N ASP A 317 -14.26 34.66 -19.82
CA ASP A 317 -14.00 36.02 -20.32
C ASP A 317 -12.51 36.26 -20.64
N ASN A 318 -11.61 35.44 -20.07
CA ASN A 318 -10.18 35.50 -20.34
C ASN A 318 -9.79 34.82 -21.67
N LEU A 319 -10.68 34.01 -22.26
CA LEU A 319 -10.49 33.43 -23.59
C LEU A 319 -10.62 34.52 -24.65
N LYS A 320 -9.79 34.50 -25.69
CA LYS A 320 -9.81 35.45 -26.82
C LYS A 320 -10.17 34.73 -28.13
N GLY A 321 -11.14 35.26 -28.87
CA GLY A 321 -11.72 34.58 -30.05
C GLY A 321 -12.44 33.28 -29.69
N GLY A 322 -12.58 32.39 -30.66
CA GLY A 322 -13.22 31.08 -30.49
C GLY A 322 -14.71 31.07 -30.78
N GLU A 323 -15.31 32.22 -31.05
CA GLU A 323 -16.62 32.38 -31.68
C GLU A 323 -16.57 32.30 -33.22
N ASP A 324 -15.38 32.38 -33.80
CA ASP A 324 -15.12 32.67 -35.22
C ASP A 324 -14.35 31.55 -35.97
N LEU A 325 -14.25 30.34 -35.40
CA LEU A 325 -13.63 29.21 -36.11
C LEU A 325 -14.44 28.86 -37.37
N ASP A 326 -13.73 28.62 -38.47
CA ASP A 326 -14.35 28.44 -39.79
C ASP A 326 -15.27 27.20 -39.83
N GLY A 327 -16.57 27.44 -40.04
CA GLY A 327 -17.61 26.41 -40.04
C GLY A 327 -17.56 25.43 -41.22
N ASP A 328 -16.86 25.75 -42.31
CA ASP A 328 -16.69 24.81 -43.43
C ASP A 328 -15.71 23.68 -43.05
N PHE A 329 -14.77 23.99 -42.15
CA PHE A 329 -13.73 23.08 -41.70
C PHE A 329 -14.02 22.49 -40.31
N VAL A 330 -14.54 23.28 -39.37
CA VAL A 330 -14.78 22.88 -37.97
C VAL A 330 -16.23 22.42 -37.78
N LEU A 331 -16.39 21.13 -37.52
CA LEU A 331 -17.69 20.44 -37.50
C LEU A 331 -18.35 20.44 -36.12
N SER A 332 -17.57 20.33 -35.07
CA SER A 332 -18.05 20.33 -33.69
C SER A 332 -16.95 20.72 -32.72
N SER A 333 -17.37 21.26 -31.59
CA SER A 333 -16.52 21.76 -30.52
C SER A 333 -16.84 21.03 -29.23
N ARG A 334 -15.81 20.63 -28.47
CA ARG A 334 -15.99 19.86 -27.24
C ARG A 334 -14.92 20.17 -26.20
N VAL A 335 -15.36 20.39 -24.97
CA VAL A 335 -14.50 20.53 -23.79
C VAL A 335 -14.94 19.52 -22.75
N ARG A 336 -13.99 18.78 -22.18
CA ARG A 336 -14.26 17.87 -21.06
C ARG A 336 -13.20 17.95 -19.98
N THR A 337 -13.57 17.59 -18.75
CA THR A 337 -12.60 17.31 -17.69
C THR A 337 -13.06 16.18 -16.78
N GLY A 338 -12.11 15.57 -16.08
CA GLY A 338 -12.39 14.70 -14.94
C GLY A 338 -12.45 15.50 -13.63
N ARG A 339 -13.26 15.06 -12.67
CA ARG A 339 -13.15 15.50 -11.26
C ARG A 339 -13.37 14.34 -10.29
N SER A 340 -12.59 14.32 -9.22
CA SER A 340 -12.66 13.35 -8.12
C SER A 340 -13.06 14.03 -6.82
N ILE A 341 -13.75 13.30 -5.93
CA ILE A 341 -14.40 13.84 -4.73
C ILE A 341 -13.52 13.52 -3.52
N ARG A 342 -13.11 14.54 -2.76
CA ARG A 342 -12.25 14.37 -1.59
C ARG A 342 -12.89 13.46 -0.54
N GLY A 343 -12.07 12.59 0.06
CA GLY A 343 -12.48 11.66 1.12
C GLY A 343 -13.16 10.37 0.61
N LEU A 344 -13.21 10.15 -0.71
CA LEU A 344 -13.66 8.89 -1.31
C LEU A 344 -12.51 8.33 -2.17
N ALA A 345 -12.18 7.04 -2.01
CA ALA A 345 -11.15 6.41 -2.83
C ALA A 345 -11.51 6.46 -4.33
N LEU A 346 -10.49 6.55 -5.18
CA LEU A 346 -10.60 6.59 -6.64
C LEU A 346 -11.04 5.23 -7.20
N PRO A 347 -11.57 5.17 -8.44
CA PRO A 347 -12.12 3.95 -9.04
C PRO A 347 -11.26 2.67 -8.95
N PRO A 348 -9.91 2.71 -9.02
CA PRO A 348 -9.08 1.52 -8.81
C PRO A 348 -9.28 0.86 -7.44
N HIS A 349 -9.45 1.66 -6.38
CA HIS A 349 -9.44 1.18 -5.00
C HIS A 349 -10.80 1.25 -4.29
N CYS A 350 -11.73 2.07 -4.79
CA CYS A 350 -12.99 2.30 -4.10
C CYS A 350 -13.79 1.02 -3.80
N THR A 351 -14.46 1.04 -2.65
CA THR A 351 -15.41 0.02 -2.26
C THR A 351 -16.74 0.20 -3.00
N ARG A 352 -17.61 -0.82 -3.01
CA ARG A 352 -18.99 -0.70 -3.52
C ARG A 352 -19.75 0.44 -2.82
N GLY A 353 -19.52 0.61 -1.52
CA GLY A 353 -20.15 1.66 -0.71
C GLY A 353 -19.71 3.05 -1.14
N GLU A 354 -18.40 3.29 -1.26
CA GLU A 354 -17.87 4.57 -1.73
C GLU A 354 -18.32 4.89 -3.15
N ARG A 355 -18.35 3.89 -4.05
CA ARG A 355 -18.82 4.11 -5.43
C ARG A 355 -20.28 4.58 -5.48
N ARG A 356 -21.15 3.99 -4.67
CA ARG A 356 -22.55 4.42 -4.51
C ARG A 356 -22.66 5.81 -3.87
N GLU A 357 -21.77 6.13 -2.94
CA GLU A 357 -21.70 7.48 -2.36
C GLU A 357 -21.26 8.52 -3.40
N VAL A 358 -20.33 8.19 -4.30
CA VAL A 358 -19.99 9.06 -5.44
C VAL A 358 -21.23 9.29 -6.31
N GLU A 359 -21.93 8.23 -6.72
CA GLU A 359 -23.16 8.36 -7.51
C GLU A 359 -24.18 9.26 -6.82
N LYS A 360 -24.44 9.01 -5.54
CA LYS A 360 -25.39 9.80 -4.76
C LYS A 360 -25.01 11.28 -4.71
N VAL A 361 -23.77 11.61 -4.34
CA VAL A 361 -23.30 13.01 -4.23
C VAL A 361 -23.41 13.72 -5.57
N VAL A 362 -23.01 13.06 -6.66
CA VAL A 362 -23.03 13.65 -8.00
C VAL A 362 -24.46 13.84 -8.49
N VAL A 363 -25.34 12.84 -8.33
CA VAL A 363 -26.74 12.94 -8.74
C VAL A 363 -27.48 14.01 -7.94
N GLU A 364 -27.29 14.06 -6.61
CA GLU A 364 -27.88 15.13 -5.78
C GLU A 364 -27.44 16.52 -6.22
N ALA A 365 -26.19 16.69 -6.68
CA ALA A 365 -25.71 17.95 -7.23
C ALA A 365 -26.35 18.26 -8.60
N LEU A 366 -26.43 17.27 -9.48
CA LEU A 366 -27.01 17.42 -10.82
C LEU A 366 -28.53 17.69 -10.78
N ASP A 367 -29.24 17.16 -9.80
CA ASP A 367 -30.67 17.43 -9.58
C ASP A 367 -30.96 18.89 -9.20
N THR A 368 -29.94 19.66 -8.81
CA THR A 368 -30.09 21.10 -8.54
C THR A 368 -29.99 21.98 -9.78
N MET A 369 -29.56 21.41 -10.92
CA MET A 369 -29.36 22.14 -12.17
C MET A 369 -30.68 22.66 -12.75
N LYS A 370 -30.68 23.88 -13.27
CA LYS A 370 -31.87 24.56 -13.80
C LYS A 370 -31.58 25.23 -15.14
N GLY A 371 -32.65 25.61 -15.86
CA GLY A 371 -32.55 26.32 -17.12
C GLY A 371 -31.89 25.47 -18.21
N ASP A 372 -30.91 26.04 -18.92
CA ASP A 372 -30.10 25.38 -19.94
C ASP A 372 -29.26 24.20 -19.43
N LEU A 373 -29.13 24.05 -18.11
CA LEU A 373 -28.45 22.91 -17.47
C LEU A 373 -29.43 21.90 -16.87
N GLN A 374 -30.75 22.10 -16.97
CA GLN A 374 -31.71 21.09 -16.53
C GLN A 374 -31.53 19.80 -17.33
N GLY A 375 -31.59 18.65 -16.66
CA GLY A 375 -31.31 17.37 -17.29
C GLY A 375 -31.75 16.17 -16.48
N LYS A 376 -31.34 14.98 -16.94
CA LYS A 376 -31.75 13.69 -16.37
C LYS A 376 -30.58 12.73 -16.25
N TYR A 377 -30.55 12.01 -15.13
CA TYR A 377 -29.61 10.91 -14.88
C TYR A 377 -30.20 9.55 -15.28
N TYR A 378 -29.35 8.72 -15.90
CA TYR A 378 -29.64 7.40 -16.42
C TYR A 378 -28.63 6.41 -15.81
N PRO A 379 -28.98 5.70 -14.73
CA PRO A 379 -28.12 4.67 -14.16
C PRO A 379 -28.03 3.48 -15.11
N LEU A 380 -26.82 2.99 -15.39
CA LEU A 380 -26.58 1.94 -16.38
C LEU A 380 -27.31 0.63 -16.02
N ASN A 381 -27.46 0.31 -14.74
CA ASN A 381 -28.12 -0.92 -14.29
C ASN A 381 -29.66 -0.89 -14.37
N LYS A 382 -30.27 0.26 -14.70
CA LYS A 382 -31.73 0.39 -14.91
C LYS A 382 -32.06 0.99 -16.28
N MET A 383 -31.08 1.07 -17.17
CA MET A 383 -31.26 1.59 -18.52
C MET A 383 -32.10 0.61 -19.34
N THR A 384 -33.13 1.10 -20.03
CA THR A 384 -33.89 0.28 -20.97
C THR A 384 -33.13 0.12 -22.29
N PRO A 385 -33.39 -0.93 -23.10
CA PRO A 385 -32.77 -1.07 -24.41
C PRO A 385 -32.93 0.17 -25.31
N GLU A 386 -34.10 0.80 -25.30
CA GLU A 386 -34.37 2.00 -26.11
C GLU A 386 -33.55 3.20 -25.62
N GLN A 387 -33.39 3.37 -24.31
CA GLN A 387 -32.53 4.40 -23.74
C GLN A 387 -31.05 4.15 -24.08
N GLN A 388 -30.64 2.89 -24.04
CA GLN A 388 -29.29 2.49 -24.40
C GLN A 388 -28.99 2.76 -25.87
N ASP A 389 -29.87 2.33 -26.78
CA ASP A 389 -29.75 2.57 -28.21
C ASP A 389 -29.70 4.07 -28.52
N GLN A 390 -30.55 4.87 -27.87
CA GLN A 390 -30.53 6.32 -28.05
C GLN A 390 -29.19 6.94 -27.59
N LEU A 391 -28.65 6.52 -26.45
CA LEU A 391 -27.37 7.02 -25.96
C LEU A 391 -26.18 6.55 -26.80
N ILE A 392 -26.29 5.40 -27.48
CA ILE A 392 -25.31 4.95 -28.47
C ILE A 392 -25.37 5.85 -29.72
N GLU A 393 -26.57 6.12 -30.23
CA GLU A 393 -26.78 6.99 -31.39
C GLU A 393 -26.30 8.42 -31.14
N ASP A 394 -26.53 8.95 -29.93
CA ASP A 394 -26.03 10.26 -29.50
C ASP A 394 -24.52 10.27 -29.24
N HIS A 395 -23.84 9.11 -29.25
CA HIS A 395 -22.46 8.92 -28.83
C HIS A 395 -22.18 9.32 -27.37
N PHE A 396 -23.16 9.14 -26.49
CA PHE A 396 -23.11 9.48 -25.07
C PHE A 396 -22.80 8.30 -24.16
N LEU A 397 -23.12 7.08 -24.60
CA LEU A 397 -22.88 5.87 -23.83
C LEU A 397 -21.37 5.58 -23.70
N PHE A 398 -20.95 5.18 -22.49
CA PHE A 398 -19.66 4.54 -22.29
C PHE A 398 -19.86 3.05 -21.98
N ASP A 399 -19.02 2.22 -22.58
CA ASP A 399 -19.12 0.77 -22.45
C ASP A 399 -18.40 0.25 -21.20
N LYS A 400 -18.71 -1.02 -20.87
CA LYS A 400 -17.93 -1.75 -19.88
C LYS A 400 -16.45 -1.72 -20.27
N PRO A 401 -15.53 -1.34 -19.37
CA PRO A 401 -14.12 -1.40 -19.67
C PRO A 401 -13.70 -2.80 -20.09
N VAL A 402 -13.17 -2.92 -21.31
CA VAL A 402 -12.56 -4.15 -21.84
C VAL A 402 -11.07 -4.00 -22.07
N SER A 403 -10.57 -2.76 -22.01
CA SER A 403 -9.14 -2.48 -22.15
C SER A 403 -8.38 -3.11 -20.99
N PRO A 404 -7.33 -3.90 -21.28
CA PRO A 404 -6.42 -4.43 -20.26
C PRO A 404 -5.93 -3.38 -19.27
N LEU A 405 -5.71 -2.13 -19.71
CA LEU A 405 -5.29 -1.03 -18.84
C LEU A 405 -6.29 -0.75 -17.70
N LEU A 406 -7.60 -0.77 -18.01
CA LEU A 406 -8.68 -0.49 -17.05
C LEU A 406 -9.08 -1.75 -16.25
N LEU A 407 -8.87 -2.93 -16.82
CA LEU A 407 -9.13 -4.21 -16.15
C LEU A 407 -8.09 -4.46 -15.05
N SER A 408 -6.79 -4.33 -15.38
CA SER A 408 -5.68 -4.56 -14.46
C SER A 408 -5.61 -3.55 -13.31
N SER A 409 -6.13 -2.34 -13.50
CA SER A 409 -6.28 -1.35 -12.42
C SER A 409 -7.54 -1.57 -11.56
N GLY A 410 -8.36 -2.59 -11.84
CA GLY A 410 -9.55 -2.89 -11.05
C GLY A 410 -10.74 -1.95 -11.28
N MET A 411 -10.72 -1.12 -12.32
CA MET A 411 -11.76 -0.11 -12.57
C MET A 411 -13.07 -0.72 -13.09
N ALA A 412 -13.02 -1.93 -13.66
CA ALA A 412 -14.20 -2.69 -14.11
C ALA A 412 -14.91 -3.48 -13.01
N ARG A 413 -14.42 -3.44 -11.75
CA ARG A 413 -15.04 -4.16 -10.63
C ARG A 413 -16.52 -3.81 -10.49
N ASP A 414 -17.33 -4.79 -10.11
CA ASP A 414 -18.76 -4.63 -9.79
C ASP A 414 -19.59 -3.97 -10.90
N TRP A 415 -19.19 -4.09 -12.17
CA TRP A 415 -19.92 -3.49 -13.28
C TRP A 415 -21.37 -4.04 -13.38
N SER A 416 -22.40 -3.21 -13.55
CA SER A 416 -22.42 -1.74 -13.77
C SER A 416 -22.83 -0.92 -12.53
N ASP A 417 -22.65 -1.47 -11.32
CA ASP A 417 -23.13 -0.86 -10.06
C ASP A 417 -22.63 0.58 -9.88
N ALA A 418 -23.56 1.50 -9.58
CA ALA A 418 -23.36 2.93 -9.38
C ALA A 418 -22.65 3.67 -10.52
N ARG A 419 -22.83 3.22 -11.77
CA ARG A 419 -22.41 3.94 -12.98
C ARG A 419 -23.63 4.48 -13.70
N GLY A 420 -23.46 5.62 -14.35
CA GLY A 420 -24.53 6.21 -15.12
C GLY A 420 -24.10 7.44 -15.87
N ILE A 421 -25.07 7.97 -16.60
CA ILE A 421 -24.90 9.09 -17.51
C ILE A 421 -25.96 10.11 -17.16
N TRP A 422 -25.56 11.37 -17.02
CA TRP A 422 -26.49 12.49 -16.98
C TRP A 422 -26.26 13.36 -18.21
N HIS A 423 -27.31 13.87 -18.82
CA HIS A 423 -27.18 14.95 -19.79
C HIS A 423 -28.30 15.99 -19.61
N ASN A 424 -28.05 17.22 -20.03
CA ASN A 424 -29.08 18.25 -20.08
C ASN A 424 -30.08 17.97 -21.21
N ASP A 425 -31.25 18.61 -21.15
CA ASP A 425 -32.34 18.40 -22.12
C ASP A 425 -31.89 18.73 -23.57
N GLU A 426 -31.03 19.73 -23.72
CA GLU A 426 -30.45 20.15 -25.01
C GLU A 426 -29.30 19.26 -25.51
N LYS A 427 -28.89 18.24 -24.76
CA LYS A 427 -27.79 17.33 -25.12
C LYS A 427 -26.45 18.04 -25.40
N THR A 428 -26.22 19.18 -24.76
CA THR A 428 -25.01 20.01 -24.90
C THR A 428 -24.08 19.96 -23.69
N VAL A 429 -24.53 19.37 -22.58
CA VAL A 429 -23.74 19.03 -21.39
C VAL A 429 -24.02 17.59 -21.00
N LEU A 430 -22.95 16.84 -20.70
CA LEU A 430 -22.97 15.41 -20.39
C LEU A 430 -22.04 15.15 -19.20
N VAL A 431 -22.46 14.30 -18.26
CA VAL A 431 -21.64 13.87 -17.12
C VAL A 431 -21.66 12.35 -17.07
N TRP A 432 -20.49 11.72 -17.18
CA TRP A 432 -20.32 10.32 -16.85
C TRP A 432 -19.95 10.17 -15.39
N VAL A 433 -20.55 9.19 -14.73
CA VAL A 433 -20.35 8.91 -13.31
C VAL A 433 -19.67 7.54 -13.15
N ASN A 434 -18.56 7.51 -12.41
CA ASN A 434 -17.81 6.30 -12.05
C ASN A 434 -17.26 5.47 -13.24
N GLU A 435 -16.81 6.14 -14.31
CA GLU A 435 -16.12 5.49 -15.44
C GLU A 435 -14.61 5.34 -15.14
N GLU A 436 -13.76 6.25 -15.62
CA GLU A 436 -12.33 6.28 -15.30
C GLU A 436 -12.01 7.10 -14.04
N ASP A 437 -12.77 8.17 -13.84
CA ASP A 437 -12.73 9.05 -12.68
C ASP A 437 -14.13 9.07 -12.03
N HIS A 438 -14.30 9.73 -10.88
CA HIS A 438 -15.63 9.85 -10.26
C HIS A 438 -16.62 10.55 -11.19
N THR A 439 -16.18 11.61 -11.87
CA THR A 439 -16.97 12.31 -12.86
C THR A 439 -16.16 12.67 -14.08
N ARG A 440 -16.79 12.63 -15.25
CA ARG A 440 -16.30 13.25 -16.48
C ARG A 440 -17.34 14.20 -17.02
N ILE A 441 -17.09 15.49 -16.85
CA ILE A 441 -18.01 16.57 -17.22
C ILE A 441 -17.62 17.07 -18.60
N ILE A 442 -18.60 17.16 -19.50
CA ILE A 442 -18.42 17.39 -20.93
C ILE A 442 -19.39 18.49 -21.35
N SER A 443 -18.91 19.47 -22.10
CA SER A 443 -19.73 20.42 -22.86
C SER A 443 -19.38 20.27 -24.34
N MET A 444 -20.40 20.24 -25.20
CA MET A 444 -20.20 20.11 -26.65
C MET A 444 -21.35 20.70 -27.45
N GLN A 445 -21.08 21.04 -28.70
CA GLN A 445 -22.08 21.41 -29.70
C GLN A 445 -21.52 21.25 -31.13
N LYS A 446 -22.40 21.32 -32.13
CA LYS A 446 -22.01 21.43 -33.55
C LYS A 446 -21.43 22.81 -33.84
N GLY A 447 -20.54 22.89 -34.83
CA GLY A 447 -19.83 24.10 -35.24
C GLY A 447 -18.63 24.44 -34.37
N GLY A 448 -18.00 25.57 -34.70
CA GLY A 448 -16.72 26.02 -34.15
C GLY A 448 -16.79 26.99 -32.97
N ASN A 449 -17.95 27.21 -32.34
CA ASN A 449 -18.08 28.17 -31.23
C ASN A 449 -17.52 27.60 -29.91
N MET A 450 -16.20 27.49 -29.84
CA MET A 450 -15.46 27.04 -28.66
C MET A 450 -15.68 27.95 -27.46
N ARG A 451 -15.89 29.27 -27.66
CA ARG A 451 -16.18 30.20 -26.55
C ARG A 451 -17.48 29.81 -25.85
N GLU A 452 -18.54 29.59 -26.60
CA GLU A 452 -19.83 29.19 -26.01
C GLU A 452 -19.76 27.84 -25.30
N VAL A 453 -19.10 26.85 -25.92
CA VAL A 453 -18.86 25.53 -25.30
C VAL A 453 -18.11 25.67 -23.98
N PHE A 454 -17.05 26.48 -23.95
CA PHE A 454 -16.22 26.68 -22.77
C PHE A 454 -16.94 27.49 -21.68
N THR A 455 -17.73 28.50 -22.05
CA THR A 455 -18.58 29.25 -21.12
C THR A 455 -19.58 28.33 -20.43
N ARG A 456 -20.30 27.51 -21.21
CA ARG A 456 -21.24 26.52 -20.68
C ARG A 456 -20.53 25.50 -19.78
N PHE A 457 -19.37 25.01 -20.20
CA PHE A 457 -18.53 24.11 -19.40
C PHE A 457 -18.13 24.71 -18.05
N CYS A 458 -17.63 25.95 -18.03
CA CYS A 458 -17.24 26.64 -16.81
C CYS A 458 -18.45 26.86 -15.87
N LYS A 459 -19.61 27.23 -16.44
CA LYS A 459 -20.86 27.37 -15.69
C LYS A 459 -21.28 26.04 -15.05
N SER A 460 -21.33 24.96 -15.83
CA SER A 460 -21.70 23.63 -15.34
C SER A 460 -20.79 23.15 -14.22
N LEU A 461 -19.47 23.30 -14.37
CA LEU A 461 -18.51 22.94 -13.31
C LEU A 461 -18.76 23.72 -12.01
N LYS A 462 -18.92 25.05 -12.11
CA LYS A 462 -19.16 25.91 -10.93
C LYS A 462 -20.47 25.53 -10.24
N GLU A 463 -21.52 25.23 -10.98
CA GLU A 463 -22.81 24.82 -10.40
C GLU A 463 -22.70 23.46 -9.69
N VAL A 464 -22.06 22.45 -10.31
CA VAL A 464 -21.84 21.14 -9.67
C VAL A 464 -21.02 21.31 -8.40
N GLU A 465 -19.90 22.03 -8.47
CA GLU A 465 -19.00 22.23 -7.34
C GLU A 465 -19.69 22.98 -6.19
N ASN A 466 -20.46 24.03 -6.49
CA ASN A 466 -21.20 24.78 -5.48
C ASN A 466 -22.26 23.91 -4.80
N ALA A 467 -22.99 23.09 -5.55
CA ALA A 467 -23.98 22.17 -5.00
C ALA A 467 -23.33 21.11 -4.09
N MET A 468 -22.18 20.57 -4.49
CA MET A 468 -21.39 19.65 -3.65
C MET A 468 -20.89 20.32 -2.37
N LYS A 469 -20.36 21.55 -2.46
CA LYS A 469 -19.85 22.31 -1.30
C LYS A 469 -20.94 22.58 -0.27
N GLN A 470 -22.17 22.86 -0.69
CA GLN A 470 -23.32 23.02 0.22
C GLN A 470 -23.64 21.75 1.03
N LYS A 471 -23.15 20.58 0.59
CA LYS A 471 -23.28 19.29 1.29
C LYS A 471 -22.00 18.86 2.02
N GLY A 472 -21.03 19.76 2.15
CA GLY A 472 -19.75 19.46 2.81
C GLY A 472 -18.86 18.52 2.01
N LYS A 473 -19.03 18.47 0.69
CA LYS A 473 -18.18 17.71 -0.25
C LYS A 473 -17.38 18.68 -1.10
N GLU A 474 -16.19 18.28 -1.53
CA GLU A 474 -15.35 19.09 -2.41
C GLU A 474 -14.59 18.20 -3.39
N PHE A 475 -14.04 18.79 -4.44
CA PHE A 475 -13.15 18.07 -5.34
C PHE A 475 -11.75 17.92 -4.72
N MET A 476 -11.08 16.82 -5.04
CA MET A 476 -9.66 16.63 -4.71
C MET A 476 -8.83 17.64 -5.50
N TRP A 477 -8.07 18.47 -4.79
CA TRP A 477 -7.26 19.53 -5.38
C TRP A 477 -6.10 19.90 -4.46
N ASN A 478 -4.91 20.14 -5.01
CA ASN A 478 -3.82 20.77 -4.28
C ASN A 478 -3.01 21.73 -5.17
N GLU A 479 -2.18 22.56 -4.55
CA GLU A 479 -1.42 23.62 -5.25
C GLU A 479 -0.37 23.04 -6.23
N HIS A 480 0.15 21.84 -5.95
CA HIS A 480 1.17 21.21 -6.78
C HIS A 480 0.56 20.54 -8.03
N LEU A 481 -0.48 19.74 -7.88
CA LEU A 481 -1.02 18.87 -8.93
C LEU A 481 -2.33 19.40 -9.54
N GLY A 482 -2.89 20.49 -9.02
CA GLY A 482 -4.22 20.92 -9.41
C GLY A 482 -5.28 19.91 -8.99
N PHE A 483 -6.25 19.62 -9.87
CA PHE A 483 -7.25 18.60 -9.61
C PHE A 483 -6.65 17.20 -9.71
N ILE A 484 -6.94 16.37 -8.70
CA ILE A 484 -6.45 15.00 -8.61
C ILE A 484 -7.41 14.05 -9.32
N LEU A 485 -6.85 13.18 -10.16
CA LEU A 485 -7.57 12.21 -10.98
C LEU A 485 -6.86 10.85 -10.94
N THR A 486 -7.56 9.81 -11.39
CA THR A 486 -7.10 8.41 -11.32
C THR A 486 -5.78 8.20 -12.03
N CYS A 487 -5.71 8.71 -13.27
CA CYS A 487 -4.53 8.58 -14.11
C CYS A 487 -3.64 9.84 -13.99
N PRO A 488 -2.34 9.70 -13.70
CA PRO A 488 -1.42 10.83 -13.63
C PRO A 488 -1.41 11.72 -14.87
N SER A 489 -1.73 11.18 -16.06
CA SER A 489 -1.82 11.97 -17.29
C SER A 489 -2.96 12.97 -17.33
N ASN A 490 -3.97 12.83 -16.46
CA ASN A 490 -5.11 13.73 -16.39
C ASN A 490 -5.02 14.73 -15.22
N LEU A 491 -3.93 14.76 -14.44
CA LEU A 491 -3.76 15.76 -13.38
C LEU A 491 -3.79 17.21 -13.90
N GLY A 492 -3.92 18.16 -12.99
CA GLY A 492 -3.93 19.58 -13.30
C GLY A 492 -5.34 20.06 -13.61
N THR A 493 -5.56 20.47 -14.85
CA THR A 493 -6.89 20.90 -15.32
C THR A 493 -7.83 19.71 -15.51
N GLY A 494 -7.27 18.52 -15.80
CA GLY A 494 -8.00 17.38 -16.38
C GLY A 494 -8.62 17.64 -17.74
N LEU A 495 -8.36 18.81 -18.32
CA LEU A 495 -9.13 19.35 -19.43
C LEU A 495 -8.64 18.83 -20.77
N ARG A 496 -9.55 18.23 -21.53
CA ARG A 496 -9.37 17.99 -22.96
C ARG A 496 -10.37 18.85 -23.73
N ALA A 497 -9.87 19.91 -24.34
CA ALA A 497 -10.58 20.73 -25.30
C ALA A 497 -10.15 20.36 -26.71
N GLY A 498 -11.09 20.28 -27.64
CA GLY A 498 -10.80 19.94 -29.01
C GLY A 498 -11.98 20.16 -29.93
N VAL A 499 -11.70 20.03 -31.22
CA VAL A 499 -12.67 20.15 -32.30
C VAL A 499 -12.54 18.99 -33.27
N HIS A 500 -13.63 18.66 -33.93
CA HIS A 500 -13.57 17.89 -35.17
C HIS A 500 -13.31 18.87 -36.31
N VAL A 501 -12.16 18.75 -36.97
CA VAL A 501 -11.72 19.64 -38.06
C VAL A 501 -11.32 18.85 -39.29
N LYS A 502 -11.73 19.32 -40.47
CA LYS A 502 -11.35 18.79 -41.78
C LYS A 502 -10.00 19.37 -42.20
N LEU A 503 -9.00 18.51 -42.41
CA LEU A 503 -7.66 18.87 -42.87
C LEU A 503 -7.17 17.87 -43.95
N PRO A 504 -7.92 17.65 -45.05
CA PRO A 504 -7.62 16.60 -46.03
C PRO A 504 -6.32 16.80 -46.82
N THR A 505 -5.77 18.02 -46.85
CA THR A 505 -4.55 18.37 -47.59
C THR A 505 -3.36 18.46 -46.64
N LEU A 506 -3.46 19.25 -45.57
CA LEU A 506 -2.44 19.42 -44.55
C LEU A 506 -2.08 18.10 -43.87
N SER A 507 -3.04 17.20 -43.68
CA SER A 507 -2.76 15.89 -43.08
C SER A 507 -1.83 14.99 -43.90
N LYS A 508 -1.61 15.31 -45.19
CA LYS A 508 -0.67 14.61 -46.08
C LYS A 508 0.70 15.26 -46.12
N ASP A 509 0.86 16.48 -45.58
CA ASP A 509 2.15 17.14 -45.47
C ASP A 509 3.00 16.41 -44.40
N GLU A 510 4.25 16.09 -44.74
CA GLU A 510 5.16 15.35 -43.85
C GLU A 510 5.42 16.09 -42.54
N ARG A 511 5.26 17.42 -42.52
CA ARG A 511 5.46 18.28 -41.35
C ARG A 511 4.26 18.31 -40.41
N PHE A 512 3.10 17.75 -40.77
CA PHE A 512 1.88 17.88 -39.99
C PHE A 512 2.02 17.40 -38.53
N ALA A 513 2.73 16.29 -38.32
CA ALA A 513 2.98 15.78 -36.97
C ALA A 513 3.86 16.74 -36.14
N ASP A 514 4.89 17.33 -36.75
CA ASP A 514 5.77 18.31 -36.11
C ASP A 514 5.03 19.63 -35.81
N ILE A 515 4.20 20.11 -36.75
CA ILE A 515 3.34 21.28 -36.54
C ILE A 515 2.43 21.09 -35.32
N LEU A 516 1.73 19.94 -35.23
CA LEU A 516 0.88 19.65 -34.07
C LEU A 516 1.69 19.64 -32.77
N LEU A 517 2.87 19.01 -32.76
CA LEU A 517 3.73 18.94 -31.58
C LEU A 517 4.17 20.33 -31.12
N LYS A 518 4.59 21.21 -32.04
CA LYS A 518 4.99 22.59 -31.75
C LYS A 518 3.82 23.44 -31.25
N LEU A 519 2.62 23.20 -31.76
CA LEU A 519 1.38 23.83 -31.27
C LEU A 519 0.88 23.23 -29.94
N ARG A 520 1.55 22.21 -29.41
CA ARG A 520 1.10 21.46 -28.21
C ARG A 520 -0.29 20.86 -28.41
N LEU A 521 -0.58 20.39 -29.62
CA LEU A 521 -1.82 19.73 -30.01
C LEU A 521 -1.57 18.24 -30.30
N GLN A 522 -2.64 17.45 -30.23
CA GLN A 522 -2.66 16.04 -30.61
C GLN A 522 -3.86 15.76 -31.51
N LYS A 523 -3.73 14.76 -32.38
CA LYS A 523 -4.79 14.29 -33.26
C LYS A 523 -5.26 12.87 -32.88
N ARG A 524 -6.54 12.59 -33.08
CA ARG A 524 -7.14 11.25 -33.06
C ARG A 524 -8.14 11.10 -34.22
N GLY A 525 -8.53 9.88 -34.54
CA GLY A 525 -9.70 9.64 -35.39
C GLY A 525 -10.99 10.10 -34.72
N THR A 526 -12.08 10.11 -35.49
CA THR A 526 -13.37 10.68 -35.08
C THR A 526 -14.13 9.85 -34.03
N GLY A 527 -13.73 8.59 -33.82
CA GLY A 527 -14.32 7.69 -32.82
C GLY A 527 -13.58 7.62 -31.48
N GLY A 528 -12.53 8.43 -31.28
CA GLY A 528 -11.75 8.46 -30.05
C GLY A 528 -10.34 7.84 -30.16
N VAL A 529 -9.81 7.36 -29.03
CA VAL A 529 -8.45 6.78 -28.93
C VAL A 529 -8.31 5.61 -29.93
N ASP A 530 -7.25 5.62 -30.73
CA ASP A 530 -6.89 4.56 -31.69
C ASP A 530 -7.89 4.29 -32.84
N THR A 531 -8.79 5.24 -33.14
CA THR A 531 -9.68 5.15 -34.32
C THR A 531 -9.07 5.78 -35.57
N ALA A 532 -9.41 5.25 -36.76
CA ALA A 532 -8.99 5.82 -38.03
C ALA A 532 -9.68 7.17 -38.30
N SER A 533 -8.99 8.09 -38.99
CA SER A 533 -9.61 9.32 -39.48
C SER A 533 -10.51 9.03 -40.67
N ASP A 534 -11.72 9.60 -40.68
CA ASP A 534 -12.61 9.55 -41.84
C ASP A 534 -12.31 10.73 -42.79
N ASN A 535 -11.85 10.43 -44.00
CA ASN A 535 -11.72 11.39 -45.10
C ASN A 535 -10.99 12.72 -44.76
N GLY A 536 -9.93 12.65 -43.94
CA GLY A 536 -9.15 13.83 -43.55
C GLY A 536 -9.77 14.66 -42.41
N THR A 537 -10.77 14.12 -41.70
CA THR A 537 -11.32 14.72 -40.47
C THR A 537 -10.62 14.17 -39.24
N PHE A 538 -10.22 15.06 -38.33
CA PHE A 538 -9.49 14.70 -37.11
C PHE A 538 -10.12 15.34 -35.88
N ASP A 539 -10.06 14.62 -34.75
CA ASP A 539 -10.21 15.20 -33.41
C ASP A 539 -8.87 15.83 -33.00
N VAL A 540 -8.77 17.16 -33.15
CA VAL A 540 -7.60 17.95 -32.75
C VAL A 540 -7.87 18.55 -31.37
N SER A 541 -6.97 18.28 -30.42
CA SER A 541 -7.14 18.68 -29.02
C SER A 541 -5.83 19.08 -28.36
N ASN A 542 -5.89 19.79 -27.23
CA ASN A 542 -4.70 20.12 -26.45
C ASN A 542 -3.96 18.84 -26.00
N LEU A 543 -2.63 18.88 -26.03
CA LEU A 543 -1.76 17.81 -25.53
C LEU A 543 -1.57 17.87 -24.00
N ASP A 544 -1.44 19.08 -23.48
CA ASP A 544 -1.10 19.35 -22.07
C ASP A 544 -2.32 19.37 -21.15
N ARG A 545 -2.11 18.98 -19.89
CA ARG A 545 -3.11 19.00 -18.81
C ARG A 545 -2.61 19.70 -17.56
N LEU A 546 -1.31 19.58 -17.29
CA LEU A 546 -0.64 20.10 -16.10
C LEU A 546 0.28 21.28 -16.47
N GLY A 547 0.55 22.16 -15.51
CA GLY A 547 1.41 23.36 -15.67
C GLY A 547 0.80 24.59 -16.38
N SER A 548 -0.38 24.48 -16.98
CA SER A 548 -1.12 25.58 -17.61
C SER A 548 -2.59 25.57 -17.18
N SER A 549 -3.25 26.73 -17.20
CA SER A 549 -4.65 26.86 -16.81
C SER A 549 -5.63 26.35 -17.88
N GLU A 550 -6.90 26.18 -17.49
CA GLU A 550 -7.96 25.79 -18.42
C GLU A 550 -8.11 26.78 -19.57
N VAL A 551 -8.12 28.09 -19.30
CA VAL A 551 -8.14 29.13 -20.34
C VAL A 551 -6.93 29.05 -21.26
N GLU A 552 -5.71 28.91 -20.72
CA GLU A 552 -4.50 28.77 -21.54
C GLU A 552 -4.59 27.55 -22.47
N GLN A 553 -5.11 26.43 -21.97
CA GLN A 553 -5.28 25.20 -22.76
C GLN A 553 -6.34 25.31 -23.84
N VAL A 554 -7.47 25.97 -23.58
CA VAL A 554 -8.49 26.22 -24.60
C VAL A 554 -7.99 27.24 -25.62
N GLN A 555 -7.27 28.28 -25.20
CA GLN A 555 -6.68 29.27 -26.10
C GLN A 555 -5.72 28.62 -27.11
N MET A 556 -4.85 27.70 -26.65
CA MET A 556 -3.96 26.94 -27.54
C MET A 556 -4.74 26.18 -28.63
N VAL A 557 -5.90 25.62 -28.29
CA VAL A 557 -6.76 24.92 -29.28
C VAL A 557 -7.37 25.92 -30.26
N VAL A 558 -7.93 27.03 -29.77
CA VAL A 558 -8.53 28.06 -30.62
C VAL A 558 -7.51 28.61 -31.63
N ASP A 559 -6.35 29.04 -31.15
CA ASP A 559 -5.31 29.65 -31.99
C ASP A 559 -4.70 28.62 -32.94
N GLY A 560 -4.40 27.42 -32.43
CA GLY A 560 -3.80 26.35 -33.21
C GLY A 560 -4.74 25.83 -34.31
N VAL A 561 -6.04 25.65 -34.02
CA VAL A 561 -7.02 25.23 -35.04
C VAL A 561 -7.16 26.29 -36.12
N LYS A 562 -7.19 27.58 -35.76
CA LYS A 562 -7.26 28.67 -36.73
C LYS A 562 -6.06 28.63 -37.69
N LEU A 563 -4.85 28.48 -37.15
CA LEU A 563 -3.63 28.35 -37.95
C LEU A 563 -3.65 27.10 -38.86
N LEU A 564 -4.10 25.95 -38.33
CA LEU A 564 -4.21 24.71 -39.12
C LEU A 564 -5.19 24.87 -40.29
N VAL A 565 -6.31 25.57 -40.09
CA VAL A 565 -7.28 25.87 -41.16
C VAL A 565 -6.68 26.84 -42.17
N ASP A 566 -5.92 27.85 -41.75
CA ASP A 566 -5.25 28.77 -42.67
C ASP A 566 -4.21 28.03 -43.53
N MET A 567 -3.42 27.13 -42.93
CA MET A 567 -2.50 26.24 -43.65
C MET A 567 -3.22 25.32 -44.64
N GLU A 568 -4.33 24.69 -44.23
CA GLU A 568 -5.15 23.85 -45.11
C GLU A 568 -5.63 24.66 -46.33
N LYS A 569 -6.13 25.89 -46.13
CA LYS A 569 -6.57 26.77 -47.20
C LYS A 569 -5.45 27.17 -48.15
N CYS A 570 -4.24 27.43 -47.64
CA CYS A 570 -3.06 27.69 -48.47
C CYS A 570 -2.72 26.47 -49.35
N LEU A 571 -2.61 25.29 -48.74
CA LEU A 571 -2.29 24.06 -49.48
C LEU A 571 -3.36 23.69 -50.50
N MET A 572 -4.65 23.91 -50.20
CA MET A 572 -5.75 23.71 -51.15
C MET A 572 -5.66 24.61 -52.38
N LYS A 573 -5.01 25.77 -52.27
CA LYS A 573 -4.72 26.70 -53.39
C LYS A 573 -3.41 26.38 -54.11
N GLY A 574 -2.60 25.48 -53.57
CA GLY A 574 -1.25 25.18 -54.06
C GLY A 574 -0.17 26.15 -53.56
N ASP A 575 -0.47 26.97 -52.55
CA ASP A 575 0.48 27.91 -51.94
C ASP A 575 1.38 27.20 -50.91
N SER A 576 2.57 27.75 -50.66
CA SER A 576 3.46 27.26 -49.59
C SER A 576 2.95 27.68 -48.21
N ILE A 577 3.20 26.84 -47.20
CA ILE A 577 2.93 27.11 -45.78
C ILE A 577 4.20 27.42 -44.97
N ASP A 578 5.36 27.56 -45.61
CA ASP A 578 6.66 27.68 -44.92
C ASP A 578 6.69 28.82 -43.90
N ASP A 579 6.06 29.95 -44.21
CA ASP A 579 5.96 31.12 -43.32
C ASP A 579 4.95 30.95 -42.17
N LEU A 580 4.05 29.97 -42.28
CA LEU A 580 3.02 29.67 -41.28
C LEU A 580 3.49 28.62 -40.27
N VAL A 581 4.46 27.77 -40.62
CA VAL A 581 4.95 26.69 -39.76
C VAL A 581 5.57 27.30 -38.49
N PRO A 582 5.05 26.95 -37.29
CA PRO A 582 5.64 27.39 -36.03
C PRO A 582 7.11 26.99 -35.96
N LYS A 583 7.95 27.93 -35.50
CA LYS A 583 9.40 27.73 -35.43
C LYS A 583 9.79 26.84 -34.27
#